data_AF-A0A7S1DW03-F1
#
_entry.id   AF-A0A7S1DW03-F1
#
_cell.length_a   1.000
_cell.length_b   1.000
_cell.length_c   1.000
_cell.angle_alpha   90.00
_cell.angle_beta   90.00
_cell.angle_gamma   90.00
#
_symmetry.space_group_name_H-M   'P 1'
#
loop_
_entity.id
_entity.type
_entity.pdbx_description
1 polymer ?
#
loop_
_entity_poly.entity_id
_entity_poly.type
_entity_poly.pdbx_seq_one_letter_code
_entity_poly.pdbx_strand_id
1 'polypeptide(L)'
;EVEILASGHNMVNAWRDATAHAEMVAIRQLSLSEGSRVSDGFGRGVLESADECLALRGCDVYVTCEPCIMCASGLAMLGAERVLYGCNNEAFGGCGSVLSLHNETWHGADG
;
A
#
# COMPACT_ATOMS: atom_id res chain seq x y z
N GLU A 1 -4.45 -1.31 21.67
CA GLU A 1 -4.68 0.12 21.39
C GLU A 1 -4.45 0.34 19.91
N VAL A 2 -5.21 1.22 19.25
CA VAL A 2 -5.07 1.49 17.81
C VAL A 2 -4.12 2.68 17.65
N GLU A 3 -3.08 2.51 16.85
CA GLU A 3 -2.06 3.53 16.56
C GLU A 3 -2.11 3.87 15.07
N ILE A 4 -2.06 5.17 14.73
CA ILE A 4 -1.97 5.62 13.34
C ILE A 4 -0.49 5.69 12.96
N LEU A 5 -0.04 4.77 12.11
CA LEU A 5 1.36 4.70 11.68
C LEU A 5 1.71 5.76 10.62
N ALA A 6 0.78 6.05 9.70
CA ALA A 6 0.95 7.06 8.66
C ALA A 6 -0.42 7.54 8.13
N SER A 7 -0.43 8.68 7.43
CA SER A 7 -1.62 9.18 6.74
C SER A 7 -1.24 9.92 5.47
N GLY A 8 -2.15 10.02 4.50
CA GLY A 8 -1.86 10.67 3.22
C GLY A 8 -3.11 11.14 2.51
N HIS A 9 -2.93 12.06 1.59
CA HIS A 9 -3.95 12.47 0.63
C HIS A 9 -3.33 12.57 -0.76
N ASN A 10 -4.16 12.69 -1.81
CA ASN A 10 -3.65 12.80 -3.17
C ASN A 10 -2.77 14.06 -3.32
N MET A 11 -1.57 13.86 -3.86
CA MET A 11 -0.56 14.88 -4.11
C MET A 11 -0.13 14.93 -5.58
N VAL A 12 -0.87 14.29 -6.50
CA VAL A 12 -0.47 14.14 -7.91
C VAL A 12 -0.09 15.47 -8.55
N ASN A 13 -0.93 16.49 -8.38
CA ASN A 13 -0.70 17.81 -8.95
C ASN A 13 0.45 18.55 -8.26
N ALA A 14 0.50 18.47 -6.92
CA ALA A 14 1.50 19.18 -6.12
C ALA A 14 2.90 18.62 -6.35
N TRP A 15 3.03 17.31 -6.48
CA TRP A 15 4.31 16.62 -6.64
C TRP A 15 4.66 16.34 -8.11
N ARG A 16 3.72 16.61 -9.03
CA ARG A 16 3.84 16.27 -10.47
C ARG A 16 4.21 14.80 -10.67
N ASP A 17 3.60 13.95 -9.86
CA ASP A 17 3.84 12.51 -9.82
C ASP A 17 2.48 11.81 -9.89
N ALA A 18 2.22 11.13 -11.02
CA ALA A 18 0.97 10.40 -11.24
C ALA A 18 0.72 9.31 -10.19
N THR A 19 1.76 8.83 -9.50
CA THR A 19 1.64 7.77 -8.49
C THR A 19 1.36 8.30 -7.09
N ALA A 20 1.35 9.62 -6.87
CA ALA A 20 1.18 10.25 -5.56
C ALA A 20 -0.29 10.26 -5.08
N HIS A 21 -0.92 9.09 -5.09
CA HIS A 21 -2.23 8.83 -4.50
C HIS A 21 -2.13 8.76 -2.97
N ALA A 22 -3.27 8.87 -2.28
CA ALA A 22 -3.30 8.95 -0.82
C ALA A 22 -2.59 7.76 -0.15
N GLU A 23 -2.83 6.55 -0.68
CA GLU A 23 -2.26 5.28 -0.24
C GLU A 23 -0.74 5.29 -0.40
N MET A 24 -0.24 5.69 -1.57
CA MET A 24 1.19 5.73 -1.86
C MET A 24 1.91 6.82 -1.06
N VAL A 25 1.26 7.96 -0.83
CA VAL A 25 1.78 9.04 0.02
C VAL A 25 1.91 8.55 1.46
N ALA A 26 0.90 7.84 2.00
CA ALA A 26 0.97 7.27 3.35
C ALA A 26 2.09 6.23 3.48
N ILE A 27 2.25 5.33 2.49
CA ILE A 27 3.37 4.38 2.45
C ILE A 27 4.70 5.12 2.47
N ARG A 28 4.90 6.12 1.59
CA ARG A 28 6.14 6.91 1.55
C ARG A 28 6.43 7.63 2.87
N GLN A 29 5.42 8.10 3.59
CA GLN A 29 5.62 8.68 4.92
C GLN A 29 6.06 7.62 5.93
N LEU A 30 5.42 6.45 5.92
CA LEU A 30 5.77 5.33 6.80
C LEU A 30 7.23 4.89 6.59
N SER A 31 7.66 4.83 5.33
CA SER A 31 9.03 4.55 4.89
C SER A 31 10.09 5.51 5.42
N LEU A 32 9.70 6.75 5.72
CA LEU A 32 10.60 7.81 6.17
C LEU A 32 10.53 8.02 7.70
N SER A 33 9.62 7.34 8.40
CA SER A 33 9.44 7.50 9.85
C SER A 33 10.53 6.79 10.66
N GLU A 34 11.20 7.54 11.54
CA GLU A 34 12.17 6.99 12.48
C GLU A 34 11.41 6.22 13.59
N GLY A 35 11.33 4.90 13.44
CA GLY A 35 10.52 4.05 14.33
C GLY A 35 9.48 3.22 13.62
N SER A 36 9.53 3.14 12.29
CA SER A 36 8.74 2.19 11.49
C SER A 36 8.89 0.78 12.08
N ARG A 37 7.92 0.37 12.92
CA ARG A 37 7.74 -0.98 13.49
C ARG A 37 7.26 -1.98 12.44
N VAL A 38 7.17 -1.50 11.21
CA VAL A 38 7.20 -2.27 10.00
C VAL A 38 8.36 -3.24 10.11
N SER A 39 8.03 -4.53 10.26
CA SER A 39 9.00 -5.62 10.25
C SER A 39 9.98 -5.36 9.10
N ASP A 40 11.25 -5.08 9.45
CA ASP A 40 12.52 -5.22 8.71
C ASP A 40 12.62 -4.99 7.18
N GLY A 41 11.56 -5.13 6.38
CA GLY A 41 11.52 -4.99 4.93
C GLY A 41 11.51 -3.55 4.37
N PHE A 42 11.38 -2.51 5.21
CA PHE A 42 11.60 -1.12 4.80
C PHE A 42 12.89 -0.51 5.37
N GLY A 43 13.74 -1.35 5.98
CA GLY A 43 15.01 -0.95 6.58
C GLY A 43 16.02 -0.53 5.51
N ARG A 44 16.88 0.41 5.88
CA ARG A 44 17.99 1.00 5.11
C ARG A 44 19.10 0.00 4.70
N GLY A 45 18.81 -1.29 4.67
CA GLY A 45 19.66 -2.39 4.24
C GLY A 45 19.30 -2.82 2.82
N VAL A 46 20.30 -3.31 2.08
CA VAL A 46 20.05 -4.01 0.83
C VAL A 46 19.17 -5.22 1.18
N LEU A 47 17.93 -5.25 0.69
CA LEU A 47 17.08 -6.44 0.72
C LEU A 47 17.93 -7.62 0.22
N GLU A 48 18.21 -8.60 1.08
CA GLU A 48 19.00 -9.78 0.69
C GLU A 48 18.25 -10.62 -0.36
N SER A 49 16.92 -10.47 -0.42
CA SER A 49 16.05 -10.94 -1.51
C SER A 49 14.84 -10.00 -1.66
N ALA A 50 14.31 -9.88 -2.87
CA ALA A 50 13.11 -9.08 -3.16
C ALA A 50 11.81 -9.69 -2.59
N ASP A 51 11.87 -10.89 -2.01
CA ASP A 51 10.71 -11.73 -1.71
C ASP A 51 9.92 -11.36 -0.44
N GLU A 52 10.41 -10.50 0.44
CA GLU A 52 9.77 -10.30 1.76
C GLU A 52 9.60 -8.82 2.19
N CYS A 53 9.31 -7.90 1.27
CA CYS A 53 8.94 -6.53 1.64
C CYS A 53 7.48 -6.43 2.10
N LEU A 54 7.19 -6.94 3.30
CA LEU A 54 5.84 -7.02 3.87
C LEU A 54 5.56 -5.86 4.84
N ALA A 55 5.77 -4.64 4.33
CA ALA A 55 5.81 -3.43 5.16
C ALA A 55 4.50 -3.11 5.91
N LEU A 56 3.38 -3.65 5.47
CA LEU A 56 2.05 -3.41 6.02
C LEU A 56 1.46 -4.67 6.67
N ARG A 57 2.26 -5.71 6.94
CA ARG A 57 1.78 -6.90 7.64
C ARG A 57 1.19 -6.53 9.01
N GLY A 58 -0.01 -7.04 9.28
CA GLY A 58 -0.76 -6.72 10.49
C GLY A 58 -1.26 -5.27 10.57
N CYS A 59 -1.14 -4.50 9.48
CA CYS A 59 -1.66 -3.14 9.38
C CYS A 59 -2.96 -3.12 8.56
N ASP A 60 -3.95 -2.39 9.06
CA ASP A 60 -5.16 -2.07 8.31
C ASP A 60 -5.01 -0.73 7.58
N VAL A 61 -5.51 -0.65 6.36
CA VAL A 61 -5.50 0.56 5.55
C VAL A 61 -6.93 1.08 5.41
N TYR A 62 -7.13 2.33 5.78
CA TYR A 62 -8.42 3.03 5.66
C TYR A 62 -8.29 4.11 4.58
N VAL A 63 -9.16 4.07 3.58
CA VAL A 63 -9.19 5.03 2.48
C VAL A 63 -10.62 5.47 2.19
N THR A 64 -10.84 6.67 1.66
CA THR A 64 -12.20 7.19 1.44
C THR A 64 -12.89 6.58 0.22
N CYS A 65 -12.13 6.25 -0.82
CA CYS A 65 -12.59 5.63 -2.07
C CYS A 65 -11.78 4.37 -2.34
N GLU A 66 -12.37 3.37 -2.98
CA GLU A 66 -11.70 2.13 -3.35
C GLU A 66 -10.37 2.42 -4.07
N PRO A 67 -9.27 1.79 -3.61
CA PRO A 67 -7.97 1.97 -4.23
C PRO A 67 -8.01 1.66 -5.71
N CYS A 68 -7.35 2.49 -6.51
CA CYS A 68 -7.18 2.14 -7.92
C CYS A 68 -6.29 0.89 -8.06
N ILE A 69 -6.31 0.26 -9.24
CA ILE A 69 -5.46 -0.89 -9.60
C ILE A 69 -4.02 -0.76 -9.09
N MET A 70 -3.37 0.38 -9.34
CA MET A 70 -2.00 0.64 -8.86
C MET A 70 -1.88 0.57 -7.33
N CYS A 71 -2.79 1.22 -6.61
CA CYS A 71 -2.74 1.27 -5.15
C CYS A 71 -3.12 -0.08 -4.54
N ALA A 72 -4.12 -0.77 -5.09
CA ALA A 72 -4.52 -2.11 -4.66
C ALA A 72 -3.35 -3.11 -4.79
N SER A 73 -2.66 -3.13 -5.93
CA SER A 73 -1.47 -3.98 -6.12
C SER A 73 -0.34 -3.61 -5.15
N GLY A 74 -0.06 -2.32 -4.96
CA GLY A 74 0.97 -1.88 -4.01
C GLY A 74 0.67 -2.30 -2.56
N LEU A 75 -0.60 -2.18 -2.14
CA LEU A 75 -1.03 -2.61 -0.82
C LEU A 75 -0.95 -4.12 -0.62
N ALA A 76 -1.32 -4.90 -1.65
CA ALA A 76 -1.18 -6.36 -1.64
C ALA A 76 0.28 -6.80 -1.56
N MET A 77 1.16 -6.19 -2.37
CA MET A 77 2.60 -6.47 -2.36
C MET A 77 3.25 -6.19 -1.00
N LEU A 78 2.82 -5.12 -0.33
CA LEU A 78 3.31 -4.77 1.01
C LEU A 78 2.63 -5.58 2.13
N GLY A 79 1.68 -6.45 1.79
CA GLY A 79 1.03 -7.35 2.74
C GLY A 79 0.06 -6.65 3.71
N ALA A 80 -0.68 -5.63 3.26
CA ALA A 80 -1.73 -5.02 4.07
C ALA A 80 -2.77 -6.07 4.51
N GLU A 81 -3.10 -6.09 5.80
CA GLU A 81 -3.99 -7.10 6.39
C GLU A 81 -5.43 -6.93 5.88
N ARG A 82 -5.91 -5.68 5.88
CA ARG A 82 -7.24 -5.31 5.39
C ARG A 82 -7.21 -3.95 4.73
N VAL A 83 -8.00 -3.79 3.68
CA VAL A 83 -8.25 -2.51 3.02
C VAL A 83 -9.72 -2.16 3.18
N LEU A 84 -9.99 -1.09 3.93
CA LEU A 84 -11.33 -0.59 4.19
C LEU A 84 -11.55 0.70 3.41
N TYR A 85 -12.62 0.76 2.63
CA TYR A 85 -12.95 1.91 1.80
C TYR A 85 -14.42 2.32 1.88
N GLY A 86 -14.71 3.61 1.68
CA GLY A 86 -16.04 4.18 1.85
C GLY A 86 -16.97 4.03 0.63
N CYS A 87 -16.43 4.14 -0.58
CA CYS A 87 -17.19 3.98 -1.82
C CYS A 87 -16.38 3.27 -2.90
N ASN A 88 -17.07 2.72 -3.90
CA ASN A 88 -16.46 2.04 -5.05
C ASN A 88 -15.80 3.02 -6.02
N ASN A 89 -14.80 2.55 -6.75
CA ASN A 89 -14.12 3.25 -7.82
C ASN A 89 -14.46 2.59 -9.16
N GLU A 90 -15.54 3.07 -9.80
CA GLU A 90 -16.12 2.45 -10.99
C GLU A 90 -15.19 2.47 -12.22
N ALA A 91 -14.27 3.43 -12.29
CA ALA A 91 -13.40 3.60 -13.45
C ALA A 91 -12.08 2.83 -13.31
N PHE A 92 -11.54 2.73 -12.09
CA PHE A 92 -10.17 2.24 -11.87
C PHE A 92 -10.01 1.31 -10.66
N GLY A 93 -11.09 0.89 -10.01
CA GLY A 93 -11.07 0.15 -8.75
C GLY A 93 -10.36 -1.21 -8.83
N GLY A 94 -9.38 -1.41 -7.95
CA GLY A 94 -8.55 -2.62 -7.87
C GLY A 94 -8.96 -3.61 -6.77
N CYS A 95 -10.04 -3.33 -6.05
CA CYS A 95 -10.54 -4.19 -4.96
C CYS A 95 -11.89 -4.86 -5.30
N GLY A 96 -12.31 -4.87 -6.56
CA GLY A 96 -13.49 -5.57 -7.05
C GLY A 96 -14.29 -4.82 -8.11
N SER A 97 -14.20 -3.49 -8.20
CA SER A 97 -15.02 -2.74 -9.18
C SER A 97 -14.56 -2.94 -10.63
N VAL A 98 -13.25 -2.97 -10.88
CA VAL A 98 -12.67 -3.24 -12.21
C VAL A 98 -11.81 -4.50 -12.17
N LEU A 99 -10.88 -4.58 -11.23
CA LEU A 99 -10.05 -5.77 -10.97
C LEU A 99 -10.09 -6.14 -9.48
N SER A 100 -9.70 -7.38 -9.17
CA SER A 100 -9.67 -7.93 -7.80
C SER A 100 -8.25 -8.30 -7.38
N LEU A 101 -7.39 -7.30 -7.15
CA LEU A 101 -5.96 -7.49 -6.89
C LEU A 101 -5.62 -7.61 -5.40
N HIS A 102 -6.59 -7.32 -4.54
CA HIS A 102 -6.45 -7.33 -3.08
C HIS A 102 -6.18 -8.73 -2.47
N ASN A 103 -6.21 -9.80 -3.27
CA ASN A 103 -5.91 -11.16 -2.83
C ASN A 103 -4.68 -11.77 -3.53
N GLU A 104 -4.04 -11.03 -4.45
CA GLU A 104 -2.94 -11.58 -5.23
C GLU A 104 -1.69 -11.60 -4.35
N THR A 105 -1.36 -12.79 -3.84
CA THR A 105 -0.03 -13.05 -3.30
C THR A 105 0.94 -13.06 -4.46
N TRP A 106 1.88 -12.11 -4.47
CA TRP A 106 2.98 -12.14 -5.43
C TRP A 106 3.79 -13.42 -5.20
N HIS A 107 3.56 -14.44 -6.03
CA HIS A 107 4.38 -15.64 -6.06
C HIS A 107 5.65 -15.27 -6.84
N GLY A 108 6.70 -14.90 -6.10
CA GLY A 108 8.02 -14.73 -6.68
C GLY A 108 8.43 -16.00 -7.42
N ALA A 109 8.57 -15.90 -8.75
CA ALA A 109 9.28 -16.84 -9.60
C ALA A 109 9.10 -18.36 -9.33
N ASP A 110 7.86 -18.86 -9.30
CA ASP A 110 7.61 -20.29 -9.55
C ASP A 110 7.50 -20.52 -11.07
N GLY A 111 8.67 -20.54 -11.71
CA GLY A 111 8.91 -21.06 -13.06
C GLY A 111 10.05 -22.06 -13.01
#